data_AF-A0A2M8GGS3-F1
#
_entry.id   AF-A0A2M8GGS3-F1
#
_cell.length_a   1.000
_cell.length_b   1.000
_cell.length_c   1.000
_cell.angle_alpha   90.00
_cell.angle_beta   90.00
_cell.angle_gamma   90.00
#
_symmetry.space_group_name_H-M   'P 1'
#
loop_
_entity.id
_entity.type
_entity.pdbx_description
1 polymer ?
#
loop_
_entity_poly.entity_id
_entity_poly.type
_entity_poly.pdbx_seq_one_letter_code
_entity_poly.pdbx_strand_id
1 'polypeptide(L)'
;LVVSGDATVSGELVVNELVAESARIRKLKAESIEGLEALIATITTQKIQTENISGLEATPSADLDDLTATDSAWLAELAETWETTTPSEDIKIEENITILGVTSLAQTVVSGSISQDGTLLLSDGNSINMLGGTLYLQNKGLGGIDLLAGKVTIDVDGNALFEGDLTIKGTLFAQTIEATGSAKFTGNIVALGTLDAGGGFTSSGSATISELNINRDGNLLTPGPDGVFETIASAGTGKLAIDTMEVTIRSPFVKEGSLVYLTPIGSTDNQVIYLKNLDAVDQTITVGIDKKAKAELQFNWWIVN
;
A
#
# COMPACT_ATOMS: atom_id res chain seq x y z
N LEU A 1 -103.65 104.99 -1.80
CA LEU A 1 -102.94 106.27 -1.61
C LEU A 1 -101.94 106.39 -2.76
N VAL A 2 -102.03 107.42 -3.60
CA VAL A 2 -101.04 107.65 -4.67
C VAL A 2 -100.22 108.86 -4.23
N VAL A 3 -98.92 108.66 -4.02
CA VAL A 3 -97.97 109.72 -3.69
C VAL A 3 -97.08 109.91 -4.92
N SER A 4 -97.03 111.12 -5.46
CA SER A 4 -96.27 111.45 -6.68
C SER A 4 -94.86 112.00 -6.40
N GLY A 5 -94.37 111.84 -5.16
CA GLY A 5 -93.06 112.30 -4.71
C GLY A 5 -92.57 111.50 -3.50
N ASP A 6 -91.59 112.02 -2.79
CA ASP A 6 -90.98 111.33 -1.64
C ASP A 6 -91.98 111.09 -0.50
N ALA A 7 -92.02 109.87 0.00
CA ALA A 7 -92.80 109.46 1.16
C ALA A 7 -91.88 108.91 2.24
N THR A 8 -91.98 109.44 3.46
CA THR A 8 -91.23 108.93 4.61
C THR A 8 -92.18 108.22 5.57
N VAL A 9 -91.86 106.97 5.91
CA VAL A 9 -92.57 106.18 6.92
C VAL A 9 -91.62 105.98 8.10
N SER A 10 -91.95 106.51 9.27
CA SER A 10 -91.13 106.39 10.49
C SER A 10 -91.41 105.11 11.30
N GLY A 11 -91.94 104.07 10.64
CA GLY A 11 -92.42 102.85 11.27
C GLY A 11 -92.44 101.67 10.31
N GLU A 12 -93.34 100.72 10.54
CA GLU A 12 -93.48 99.54 9.70
C GLU A 12 -94.33 99.84 8.45
N LEU A 13 -93.81 99.48 7.28
CA LEU A 13 -94.53 99.53 6.02
C LEU A 13 -95.03 98.12 5.70
N VAL A 14 -96.34 97.89 5.86
CA VAL A 14 -96.98 96.63 5.47
C VAL A 14 -97.60 96.80 4.08
N VAL A 15 -97.08 96.08 3.11
CA VAL A 15 -97.54 96.08 1.72
C VAL A 15 -97.60 94.65 1.19
N ASN A 16 -98.53 94.38 0.28
CA ASN A 16 -98.59 93.07 -0.39
C ASN A 16 -97.45 92.89 -1.39
N GLU A 17 -97.06 93.98 -2.04
CA GLU A 17 -96.01 94.00 -3.06
C GLU A 17 -95.28 95.33 -3.00
N LEU A 18 -93.95 95.27 -3.00
CA LEU A 18 -93.08 96.43 -3.12
C LEU A 18 -92.39 96.38 -4.48
N VAL A 19 -92.85 97.21 -5.42
CA VAL A 19 -92.17 97.38 -6.71
C VAL A 19 -91.27 98.61 -6.61
N ALA A 20 -89.96 98.39 -6.58
CA ALA A 20 -88.96 99.44 -6.53
C ALA A 20 -87.85 99.13 -7.54
N GLU A 21 -87.36 100.16 -8.25
CA GLU A 21 -86.20 100.02 -9.14
C GLU A 21 -84.93 99.67 -8.36
N SER A 22 -84.79 100.20 -7.14
CA SER A 22 -83.74 99.81 -6.21
C SER A 22 -84.19 99.96 -4.76
N ALA A 23 -83.71 99.07 -3.89
CA ALA A 23 -83.96 99.13 -2.45
C ALA A 23 -82.66 98.91 -1.69
N ARG A 24 -82.39 99.76 -0.69
CA ARG A 24 -81.29 99.56 0.26
C ARG A 24 -81.88 99.00 1.56
N ILE A 25 -81.73 97.70 1.76
CA ILE A 25 -82.29 96.98 2.90
C ILE A 25 -81.14 96.49 3.78
N ARG A 26 -81.11 96.89 5.06
CA ARG A 26 -80.04 96.49 5.99
C ARG A 26 -80.04 94.99 6.29
N LYS A 27 -81.23 94.38 6.34
CA LYS A 27 -81.42 92.95 6.54
C LYS A 27 -82.70 92.50 5.87
N LEU A 28 -82.55 91.74 4.78
CA LEU A 28 -83.65 91.10 4.07
C LEU A 28 -83.84 89.69 4.64
N LYS A 29 -85.07 89.34 5.01
CA LYS A 29 -85.50 87.97 5.29
C LYS A 29 -86.55 87.62 4.24
N ALA A 30 -86.20 86.80 3.27
CA ALA A 30 -87.07 86.37 2.19
C ALA A 30 -87.04 84.84 2.09
N GLU A 31 -88.16 84.24 1.66
CA GLU A 31 -88.22 82.80 1.40
C GLU A 31 -87.52 82.42 0.08
N SER A 32 -87.54 83.32 -0.91
CA SER A 32 -86.84 83.16 -2.19
C SER A 32 -86.35 84.51 -2.71
N ILE A 33 -85.18 84.52 -3.34
CA ILE A 33 -84.60 85.68 -4.03
C ILE A 33 -84.18 85.21 -5.44
N GLU A 34 -84.93 85.64 -6.44
CA GLU A 34 -84.69 85.31 -7.83
C GLU A 34 -83.34 85.90 -8.30
N GLY A 35 -82.48 85.09 -8.92
CA GLY A 35 -81.13 85.47 -9.36
C GLY A 35 -79.99 85.23 -8.35
N LEU A 36 -80.28 84.82 -7.11
CA LEU A 36 -79.25 84.46 -6.11
C LEU A 36 -78.41 83.23 -6.54
N GLU A 37 -79.03 82.31 -7.29
CA GLU A 37 -78.43 81.07 -7.80
C GLU A 37 -77.24 81.35 -8.74
N ALA A 38 -77.32 82.39 -9.57
CA ALA A 38 -76.24 82.80 -10.47
C ALA A 38 -75.03 83.38 -9.71
N LEU A 39 -75.28 84.08 -8.59
CA LEU A 39 -74.23 84.64 -7.75
C LEU A 39 -73.52 83.54 -6.94
N ILE A 40 -74.26 82.55 -6.46
CA ILE A 40 -73.70 81.38 -5.77
C ILE A 40 -72.84 80.56 -6.73
N ALA A 41 -73.31 80.28 -7.96
CA ALA A 41 -72.54 79.56 -8.97
C ALA A 41 -71.16 80.20 -9.24
N THR A 42 -71.11 81.54 -9.27
CA THR A 42 -69.86 82.31 -9.46
C THR A 42 -68.89 82.15 -8.27
N ILE A 43 -69.40 82.11 -7.04
CA ILE A 43 -68.61 81.87 -5.82
C ILE A 43 -68.11 80.42 -5.76
N THR A 44 -68.89 79.44 -6.22
CA THR A 44 -68.45 78.03 -6.30
C THR A 44 -67.34 77.85 -7.33
N THR A 45 -67.38 78.58 -8.46
CA THR A 45 -66.30 78.54 -9.46
C THR A 45 -65.02 79.23 -9.00
N GLN A 46 -65.11 80.32 -8.23
CA GLN A 46 -63.92 81.00 -7.67
C GLN A 46 -63.25 80.22 -6.52
N LYS A 47 -63.96 79.35 -5.80
CA LYS A 47 -63.38 78.50 -4.75
C LYS A 47 -62.68 77.23 -5.26
N ILE A 48 -62.89 76.87 -6.53
CA ILE A 48 -62.33 75.65 -7.13
C ILE A 48 -61.10 75.96 -8.00
N GLN A 49 -60.94 77.20 -8.47
CA GLN A 49 -59.73 77.62 -9.17
C GLN A 49 -58.94 78.59 -8.28
N THR A 50 -57.71 78.20 -7.91
CA THR A 50 -56.72 78.93 -7.06
C THR A 50 -57.01 78.80 -5.55
N GLU A 51 -56.22 78.17 -4.66
CA GLU A 51 -54.78 77.86 -4.60
C GLU A 51 -54.56 76.81 -3.47
N ASN A 52 -53.50 75.98 -3.59
CA ASN A 52 -52.95 74.99 -2.63
C ASN A 52 -53.24 73.49 -2.81
N ILE A 53 -53.17 72.96 -4.04
CA ILE A 53 -52.79 71.55 -4.24
C ILE A 53 -51.68 71.45 -5.28
N SER A 54 -50.60 72.21 -5.08
CA SER A 54 -49.37 72.13 -5.88
C SER A 54 -48.13 71.95 -4.99
N GLY A 55 -48.32 71.40 -3.79
CA GLY A 55 -47.26 71.20 -2.79
C GLY A 55 -47.38 69.90 -1.99
N LEU A 56 -48.17 68.94 -2.46
CA LEU A 56 -48.14 67.55 -2.00
C LEU A 56 -47.45 66.72 -3.08
N GLU A 57 -46.17 67.03 -3.32
CA GLU A 57 -45.26 65.98 -3.78
C GLU A 57 -45.20 64.96 -2.63
N ALA A 58 -45.32 63.67 -2.96
CA ALA A 58 -45.04 62.62 -2.01
C ALA A 58 -43.65 62.91 -1.39
N THR A 59 -43.52 62.87 -0.06
CA THR A 59 -42.19 62.79 0.53
C THR A 59 -41.52 61.54 -0.04
N PRO A 60 -40.18 61.50 -0.24
CA PRO A 60 -39.47 60.38 -0.86
C PRO A 60 -39.72 58.99 -0.23
N SER A 61 -40.44 58.92 0.88
CA SER A 61 -40.87 57.71 1.56
C SER A 61 -42.14 57.04 0.99
N ALA A 62 -42.78 57.61 -0.03
CA ALA A 62 -44.01 57.07 -0.62
C ALA A 62 -43.91 56.83 -2.14
N ASP A 63 -42.70 56.77 -2.68
CA ASP A 63 -42.46 56.13 -3.96
C ASP A 63 -42.35 54.61 -3.74
N LEU A 64 -43.37 53.89 -4.19
CA LEU A 64 -43.44 52.42 -4.11
C LEU A 64 -42.89 51.76 -5.40
N ASP A 65 -42.43 52.54 -6.37
CA ASP A 65 -41.76 52.06 -7.59
C ASP A 65 -40.22 51.97 -7.42
N ASP A 66 -39.65 52.60 -6.39
CA ASP A 66 -38.24 52.45 -6.00
C ASP A 66 -38.02 51.41 -4.88
N LEU A 67 -38.92 50.42 -4.81
CA LEU A 67 -38.59 49.11 -4.28
C LEU A 67 -38.21 48.19 -5.45
N THR A 68 -37.44 48.73 -6.42
CA THR A 68 -36.77 47.87 -7.39
C THR A 68 -35.84 46.96 -6.60
N ALA A 69 -35.65 45.75 -7.13
CA ALA A 69 -34.88 44.68 -6.52
C ALA A 69 -33.39 45.01 -6.36
N THR A 70 -32.97 46.21 -5.94
CA THR A 70 -31.57 46.61 -5.80
C THR A 70 -30.90 45.83 -4.69
N ASP A 71 -31.56 45.53 -3.58
CA ASP A 71 -30.90 44.82 -2.48
C ASP A 71 -30.63 43.34 -2.83
N SER A 72 -31.54 42.69 -3.55
CA SER A 72 -31.39 41.32 -4.04
C SER A 72 -30.60 41.22 -5.36
N ALA A 73 -30.63 42.23 -6.22
CA ALA A 73 -29.78 42.33 -7.40
C ALA A 73 -28.34 42.69 -7.03
N TRP A 74 -28.12 43.51 -6.01
CA TRP A 74 -26.80 43.83 -5.49
C TRP A 74 -26.14 42.61 -4.86
N LEU A 75 -26.89 41.76 -4.15
CA LEU A 75 -26.39 40.47 -3.65
C LEU A 75 -26.09 39.47 -4.78
N ALA A 76 -26.88 39.47 -5.86
CA ALA A 76 -26.63 38.62 -7.03
C ALA A 76 -25.41 39.09 -7.85
N GLU A 77 -25.24 40.41 -8.03
CA GLU A 77 -24.08 41.02 -8.69
C GLU A 77 -22.81 40.90 -7.83
N LEU A 78 -22.93 40.99 -6.50
CA LEU A 78 -21.82 40.72 -5.58
C LEU A 78 -21.39 39.25 -5.65
N ALA A 79 -22.32 38.30 -5.80
CA ALA A 79 -21.99 36.89 -5.97
C ALA A 79 -21.36 36.56 -7.34
N GLU A 80 -21.76 37.26 -8.41
CA GLU A 80 -21.12 37.15 -9.74
C GLU A 80 -19.71 37.77 -9.80
N THR A 81 -19.42 38.73 -8.93
CA THR A 81 -18.12 39.43 -8.84
C THR A 81 -17.17 38.86 -7.81
N TRP A 82 -17.51 37.72 -7.17
CA TRP A 82 -16.52 36.92 -6.45
C TRP A 82 -15.62 36.26 -7.48
N GLU A 83 -14.70 37.06 -7.98
CA GLU A 83 -13.56 36.63 -8.72
C GLU A 83 -12.94 35.48 -7.91
N THR A 84 -12.87 34.29 -8.52
CA THR A 84 -12.14 33.16 -7.96
C THR A 84 -10.67 33.51 -8.09
N THR A 85 -10.23 34.48 -7.28
CA THR A 85 -8.85 34.89 -7.22
C THR A 85 -8.07 33.69 -6.73
N THR A 86 -7.10 33.24 -7.52
CA THR A 86 -5.97 32.51 -6.95
C THR A 86 -5.43 33.39 -5.82
N PRO A 87 -5.47 32.95 -4.56
CA PRO A 87 -4.96 33.73 -3.46
C PRO A 87 -3.55 34.21 -3.80
N SER A 88 -3.32 35.52 -3.75
CA SER A 88 -1.98 36.08 -3.95
C SER A 88 -1.06 35.81 -2.74
N GLU A 89 -1.63 35.29 -1.65
CA GLU A 89 -0.97 34.95 -0.39
C GLU A 89 -1.42 33.56 0.09
N ASP A 90 -0.67 32.98 1.04
CA ASP A 90 -1.02 31.70 1.66
C ASP A 90 -2.39 31.77 2.37
N ILE A 91 -3.25 30.79 2.09
CA ILE A 91 -4.48 30.60 2.89
C ILE A 91 -4.08 30.01 4.24
N LYS A 92 -4.37 30.73 5.34
CA LYS A 92 -4.20 30.23 6.72
C LYS A 92 -5.57 29.95 7.34
N ILE A 93 -5.72 28.75 7.89
CA ILE A 93 -6.90 28.32 8.64
C ILE A 93 -6.40 27.96 10.05
N GLU A 94 -6.88 28.69 11.05
CA GLU A 94 -6.45 28.52 12.46
C GLU A 94 -7.25 27.43 13.20
N GLU A 95 -8.34 26.95 12.58
CA GLU A 95 -9.28 25.97 13.13
C GLU A 95 -9.40 24.75 12.20
N ASN A 96 -10.51 24.01 12.30
CA ASN A 96 -10.77 22.84 11.48
C ASN A 96 -11.27 23.20 10.08
N ILE A 97 -10.80 22.44 9.07
CA ILE A 97 -11.38 22.42 7.73
C ILE A 97 -12.06 21.07 7.49
N THR A 98 -13.30 21.09 6.98
CA THR A 98 -14.03 19.89 6.53
C THR A 98 -14.29 20.01 5.04
N ILE A 99 -13.81 19.04 4.26
CA ILE A 99 -14.00 18.99 2.81
C ILE A 99 -14.88 17.78 2.49
N LEU A 100 -16.12 18.03 2.05
CA LEU A 100 -17.07 16.97 1.70
C LEU A 100 -16.81 16.36 0.30
N GLY A 101 -16.02 17.06 -0.52
CA GLY A 101 -15.61 16.63 -1.85
C GLY A 101 -14.20 16.05 -1.87
N VAL A 102 -13.57 16.10 -3.05
CA VAL A 102 -12.20 15.67 -3.26
C VAL A 102 -11.24 16.84 -3.06
N THR A 103 -10.09 16.57 -2.45
CA THR A 103 -8.98 17.52 -2.38
C THR A 103 -7.84 17.02 -3.26
N SER A 104 -7.28 17.89 -4.10
CA SER A 104 -6.03 17.64 -4.82
C SER A 104 -4.96 18.58 -4.30
N LEU A 105 -3.85 18.03 -3.85
CA LEU A 105 -2.72 18.78 -3.32
C LEU A 105 -1.47 18.42 -4.13
N ALA A 106 -0.61 19.39 -4.36
CA ALA A 106 0.71 19.15 -4.91
C ALA A 106 1.63 18.59 -3.81
N GLN A 107 2.68 19.31 -3.42
CA GLN A 107 3.49 18.96 -2.26
C GLN A 107 2.70 19.21 -0.98
N THR A 108 2.63 18.18 -0.11
CA THR A 108 1.90 18.25 1.16
C THR A 108 2.84 17.86 2.28
N VAL A 109 2.86 18.67 3.34
CA VAL A 109 3.52 18.35 4.61
C VAL A 109 2.44 18.22 5.67
N VAL A 110 2.39 17.08 6.33
CA VAL A 110 1.46 16.82 7.42
C VAL A 110 2.28 16.66 8.71
N SER A 111 2.14 17.61 9.63
CA SER A 111 2.85 17.57 10.92
C SER A 111 2.14 16.67 11.95
N GLY A 112 0.89 16.29 11.70
CA GLY A 112 0.09 15.41 12.53
C GLY A 112 -0.13 14.03 11.91
N SER A 113 -1.14 13.30 12.39
CA SER A 113 -1.49 11.98 11.88
C SER A 113 -2.40 12.04 10.66
N ILE A 114 -2.28 11.05 9.77
CA ILE A 114 -3.24 10.81 8.68
C ILE A 114 -4.06 9.58 9.08
N SER A 115 -5.39 9.71 9.14
CA SER A 115 -6.32 8.62 9.41
C SER A 115 -7.28 8.46 8.24
N GLN A 116 -7.36 7.25 7.68
CA GLN A 116 -8.34 6.89 6.66
C GLN A 116 -9.32 5.89 7.25
N ASP A 117 -10.62 6.21 7.16
CA ASP A 117 -11.74 5.39 7.64
C ASP A 117 -11.59 4.91 9.10
N GLY A 118 -10.82 5.64 9.92
CA GLY A 118 -10.49 5.28 11.30
C GLY A 118 -9.68 3.98 11.47
N THR A 119 -9.18 3.40 10.38
CA THR A 119 -8.61 2.05 10.34
C THR A 119 -7.14 2.07 9.93
N LEU A 120 -6.81 2.77 8.84
CA LEU A 120 -5.42 3.03 8.46
C LEU A 120 -4.93 4.30 9.14
N LEU A 121 -3.79 4.22 9.83
CA LEU A 121 -3.20 5.33 10.57
C LEU A 121 -1.70 5.47 10.24
N LEU A 122 -1.30 6.66 9.78
CA LEU A 122 0.10 7.09 9.77
C LEU A 122 0.29 8.04 10.95
N SER A 123 1.08 7.62 11.94
CA SER A 123 1.28 8.36 13.19
C SER A 123 2.73 8.25 13.69
N ASP A 124 3.05 9.06 14.70
CA ASP A 124 4.30 9.02 15.46
C ASP A 124 5.58 9.29 14.64
N GLY A 125 5.41 9.78 13.41
CA GLY A 125 6.49 10.13 12.48
C GLY A 125 7.22 8.93 11.86
N ASN A 126 6.89 7.70 12.24
CA ASN A 126 7.63 6.51 11.82
C ASN A 126 6.80 5.23 11.68
N SER A 127 5.47 5.30 11.72
CA SER A 127 4.62 4.12 11.74
C SER A 127 3.50 4.16 10.70
N ILE A 128 3.18 2.98 10.17
CA ILE A 128 2.01 2.71 9.31
C ILE A 128 1.24 1.57 10.00
N ASN A 129 0.07 1.89 10.54
CA ASN A 129 -0.72 0.97 11.35
C ASN A 129 -2.08 0.68 10.70
N MET A 130 -2.56 -0.55 10.90
CA MET A 130 -3.88 -0.98 10.46
C MET A 130 -4.65 -1.56 11.66
N LEU A 131 -5.68 -0.84 12.11
CA LEU A 131 -6.60 -1.26 13.17
C LEU A 131 -7.65 -2.25 12.67
N GLY A 132 -7.32 -3.54 12.73
CA GLY A 132 -8.18 -4.65 12.29
C GLY A 132 -7.96 -5.07 10.83
N GLY A 133 -7.93 -6.38 10.56
CA GLY A 133 -7.64 -6.89 9.21
C GLY A 133 -6.16 -6.84 8.83
N THR A 134 -5.86 -6.77 7.53
CA THR A 134 -4.50 -6.92 6.96
C THR A 134 -4.09 -5.64 6.21
N LEU A 135 -2.90 -5.12 6.51
CA LEU A 135 -2.26 -4.12 5.68
C LEU A 135 -1.73 -4.79 4.41
N TYR A 136 -2.23 -4.36 3.25
CA TYR A 136 -1.73 -4.84 1.97
C TYR A 136 -0.77 -3.83 1.35
N LEU A 137 0.40 -4.31 0.93
CA LEU A 137 1.34 -3.57 0.07
C LEU A 137 1.37 -4.28 -1.28
N GLN A 138 1.09 -3.56 -2.37
CA GLN A 138 0.99 -4.13 -3.73
C GLN A 138 0.00 -5.32 -3.85
N ASN A 139 -1.21 -5.21 -3.28
CA ASN A 139 -2.25 -6.28 -3.33
C ASN A 139 -2.62 -6.73 -4.76
N LYS A 140 -2.40 -5.88 -5.77
CA LYS A 140 -2.67 -6.22 -7.16
C LYS A 140 -1.53 -6.97 -7.84
N GLY A 141 -0.36 -7.05 -7.21
CA GLY A 141 0.83 -7.73 -7.76
C GLY A 141 1.35 -7.12 -9.08
N LEU A 142 1.04 -5.84 -9.35
CA LEU A 142 1.43 -5.19 -10.61
C LEU A 142 2.86 -4.60 -10.58
N GLY A 143 3.47 -4.56 -9.40
CA GLY A 143 4.83 -4.09 -9.18
C GLY A 143 5.45 -4.75 -7.97
N GLY A 144 6.77 -4.62 -7.83
CA GLY A 144 7.51 -5.11 -6.68
C GLY A 144 7.45 -4.16 -5.48
N ILE A 145 8.03 -4.62 -4.37
CA ILE A 145 8.28 -3.84 -3.16
C ILE A 145 9.78 -3.66 -3.03
N ASP A 146 10.26 -2.43 -2.92
CA ASP A 146 11.66 -2.09 -2.62
C ASP A 146 11.71 -1.39 -1.26
N LEU A 147 12.49 -1.95 -0.34
CA LEU A 147 12.75 -1.39 0.98
C LEU A 147 14.25 -1.12 1.15
N LEU A 148 14.56 0.04 1.72
CA LEU A 148 15.92 0.48 2.05
C LEU A 148 16.87 0.52 0.83
N ALA A 149 16.39 0.99 -0.33
CA ALA A 149 17.19 1.11 -1.55
C ALA A 149 17.75 -0.24 -2.05
N GLY A 150 16.88 -1.24 -2.17
CA GLY A 150 17.18 -2.54 -2.74
C GLY A 150 17.73 -3.58 -1.75
N LYS A 151 17.91 -3.23 -0.47
CA LYS A 151 18.43 -4.17 0.54
C LYS A 151 17.45 -5.29 0.87
N VAL A 152 16.16 -5.00 0.78
CA VAL A 152 15.08 -5.99 0.85
C VAL A 152 14.10 -5.71 -0.28
N THR A 153 13.94 -6.66 -1.20
CA THR A 153 13.01 -6.51 -2.32
C THR A 153 12.10 -7.73 -2.46
N ILE A 154 10.89 -7.51 -2.96
CA ILE A 154 9.98 -8.57 -3.42
C ILE A 154 9.60 -8.21 -4.87
N ASP A 155 9.85 -9.10 -5.82
CA ASP A 155 9.46 -8.88 -7.22
C ASP A 155 7.99 -9.23 -7.48
N VAL A 156 7.55 -9.09 -8.73
CA VAL A 156 6.17 -9.38 -9.15
C VAL A 156 5.80 -10.87 -9.08
N ASP A 157 6.80 -11.76 -9.10
CA ASP A 157 6.62 -13.21 -8.98
C ASP A 157 6.64 -13.67 -7.50
N GLY A 158 6.94 -12.76 -6.58
CA GLY A 158 7.02 -13.01 -5.14
C GLY A 158 8.40 -13.50 -4.67
N ASN A 159 9.44 -13.43 -5.50
CA ASN A 159 10.79 -13.74 -5.08
C ASN A 159 11.30 -12.63 -4.15
N ALA A 160 11.79 -13.02 -2.98
CA ALA A 160 12.35 -12.09 -2.01
C ALA A 160 13.88 -12.14 -2.03
N LEU A 161 14.52 -10.96 -2.05
CA LEU A 161 15.95 -10.79 -1.88
C LEU A 161 16.23 -10.11 -0.54
N PHE A 162 17.21 -10.64 0.19
CA PHE A 162 17.79 -10.00 1.37
C PHE A 162 19.30 -9.89 1.13
N GLU A 163 19.84 -8.68 1.03
CA GLU A 163 21.28 -8.48 0.82
C GLU A 163 22.09 -8.82 2.09
N GLY A 164 21.49 -8.65 3.26
CA GLY A 164 22.06 -9.03 4.55
C GLY A 164 21.56 -10.38 5.07
N ASP A 165 21.86 -10.66 6.33
CA ASP A 165 21.47 -11.90 6.99
C ASP A 165 19.95 -11.97 7.24
N LEU A 166 19.34 -13.12 6.92
CA LEU A 166 17.97 -13.44 7.32
C LEU A 166 17.98 -14.29 8.59
N THR A 167 17.51 -13.72 9.71
CA THR A 167 17.34 -14.45 10.98
C THR A 167 15.91 -14.94 11.16
N ILE A 168 15.71 -16.25 11.23
CA ILE A 168 14.42 -16.89 11.52
C ILE A 168 14.48 -17.52 12.91
N LYS A 169 13.74 -16.96 13.87
CA LYS A 169 13.66 -17.50 15.24
C LYS A 169 12.76 -18.73 15.35
N GLY A 170 11.81 -18.86 14.42
CA GLY A 170 10.93 -20.02 14.31
C GLY A 170 11.53 -21.10 13.40
N THR A 171 10.65 -21.83 12.72
CA THR A 171 11.02 -22.88 11.77
C THR A 171 10.98 -22.36 10.33
N LEU A 172 12.00 -22.65 9.54
CA LEU A 172 11.97 -22.48 8.09
C LEU A 172 11.32 -23.71 7.44
N PHE A 173 10.20 -23.51 6.75
CA PHE A 173 9.59 -24.52 5.89
C PHE A 173 9.99 -24.25 4.44
N ALA A 174 10.81 -25.11 3.86
CA ALA A 174 11.29 -24.99 2.49
C ALA A 174 11.22 -26.35 1.78
N GLN A 175 10.86 -26.32 0.49
CA GLN A 175 10.91 -27.51 -0.35
C GLN A 175 12.37 -27.87 -0.69
N THR A 176 13.17 -26.85 -0.99
CA THR A 176 14.60 -26.95 -1.32
C THR A 176 15.36 -25.85 -0.60
N ILE A 177 16.56 -26.17 -0.10
CA ILE A 177 17.52 -25.19 0.40
C ILE A 177 18.80 -25.37 -0.41
N GLU A 178 19.12 -24.39 -1.23
CA GLU A 178 20.36 -24.35 -2.01
C GLU A 178 21.31 -23.34 -1.37
N ALA A 179 22.46 -23.82 -0.88
CA ALA A 179 23.51 -22.97 -0.33
C ALA A 179 24.66 -22.90 -1.34
N THR A 180 24.96 -21.69 -1.83
CA THR A 180 26.05 -21.47 -2.80
C THR A 180 27.45 -21.57 -2.18
N GLY A 181 27.53 -21.52 -0.84
CA GLY A 181 28.76 -21.73 -0.07
C GLY A 181 28.66 -22.94 0.85
N SER A 182 28.57 -22.70 2.17
CA SER A 182 28.44 -23.75 3.19
C SER A 182 27.18 -23.57 4.02
N ALA A 183 26.48 -24.66 4.34
CA ALA A 183 25.42 -24.66 5.34
C ALA A 183 25.95 -25.17 6.69
N LYS A 184 25.75 -24.40 7.77
CA LYS A 184 26.15 -24.78 9.12
C LYS A 184 24.91 -25.06 9.97
N PHE A 185 24.83 -26.27 10.50
CA PHE A 185 23.79 -26.68 11.44
C PHE A 185 24.41 -26.87 12.82
N THR A 186 23.87 -26.20 13.84
CA THR A 186 24.31 -26.35 15.24
C THR A 186 23.63 -27.53 15.94
N GLY A 187 22.49 -27.97 15.41
CA GLY A 187 21.76 -29.14 15.87
C GLY A 187 21.93 -30.34 14.96
N ASN A 188 21.04 -31.31 15.13
CA ASN A 188 21.04 -32.53 14.34
C ASN A 188 20.50 -32.26 12.93
N ILE A 189 21.09 -32.95 11.94
CA ILE A 189 20.50 -33.11 10.61
C ILE A 189 19.75 -34.43 10.61
N VAL A 190 18.44 -34.39 10.38
CA VAL A 190 17.59 -35.59 10.27
C VAL A 190 17.11 -35.71 8.83
N ALA A 191 17.66 -36.66 8.09
CA ALA A 191 17.18 -37.02 6.76
C ALA A 191 16.22 -38.22 6.89
N LEU A 192 14.96 -38.06 6.47
CA LEU A 192 13.98 -39.16 6.42
C LEU A 192 14.18 -40.07 5.20
N GLY A 193 14.91 -39.57 4.19
CA GLY A 193 15.30 -40.32 2.99
C GLY A 193 16.81 -40.51 2.94
N THR A 194 17.39 -40.18 1.78
CA THR A 194 18.84 -40.27 1.57
C THR A 194 19.51 -38.94 1.91
N LEU A 195 20.70 -39.01 2.52
CA LEU A 195 21.64 -37.90 2.58
C LEU A 195 22.76 -38.17 1.57
N ASP A 196 22.77 -37.42 0.46
CA ASP A 196 23.83 -37.48 -0.54
C ASP A 196 24.80 -36.31 -0.32
N ALA A 197 26.07 -36.63 -0.06
CA ALA A 197 27.11 -35.64 0.19
C ALA A 197 27.87 -35.23 -1.08
N GLY A 198 27.65 -35.89 -2.23
CA GLY A 198 28.27 -35.63 -3.53
C GLY A 198 29.80 -35.86 -3.63
N GLY A 199 30.54 -35.64 -2.53
CA GLY A 199 31.99 -35.82 -2.42
C GLY A 199 32.37 -36.74 -1.27
N GLY A 200 32.18 -36.30 -0.02
CA GLY A 200 32.58 -37.08 1.14
C GLY A 200 31.78 -36.75 2.39
N PHE A 201 31.65 -37.73 3.28
CA PHE A 201 31.03 -37.57 4.59
C PHE A 201 32.09 -37.72 5.66
N THR A 202 32.32 -36.67 6.44
CA THR A 202 33.28 -36.68 7.55
C THR A 202 32.54 -36.50 8.87
N SER A 203 32.63 -37.50 9.74
CA SER A 203 32.24 -37.38 11.15
C SER A 203 33.51 -37.27 11.99
N SER A 204 33.65 -36.21 12.78
CA SER A 204 34.76 -36.06 13.73
C SER A 204 34.57 -36.87 15.02
N GLY A 205 33.37 -37.40 15.23
CA GLY A 205 33.02 -38.25 16.37
C GLY A 205 32.91 -39.70 15.93
N SER A 206 31.79 -40.34 16.30
CA SER A 206 31.43 -41.66 15.80
C SER A 206 30.45 -41.55 14.62
N ALA A 207 30.41 -42.60 13.81
CA ALA A 207 29.33 -42.85 12.87
C ALA A 207 28.76 -44.22 13.17
N THR A 208 27.46 -44.29 13.44
CA THR A 208 26.74 -45.57 13.56
C THR A 208 26.06 -45.84 12.22
N ILE A 209 26.49 -46.88 11.55
CA ILE A 209 26.01 -47.25 10.21
C ILE A 209 25.46 -48.66 10.29
N SER A 210 24.15 -48.82 10.12
CA SER A 210 23.52 -50.14 10.13
C SER A 210 23.99 -51.02 8.97
N GLU A 211 24.27 -50.41 7.82
CA GLU A 211 24.78 -51.07 6.63
C GLU A 211 25.75 -50.15 5.91
N LEU A 212 27.01 -50.59 5.77
CA LEU A 212 28.04 -49.87 5.03
C LEU A 212 28.21 -50.53 3.67
N ASN A 213 27.62 -49.92 2.64
CA ASN A 213 27.82 -50.33 1.26
C ASN A 213 29.08 -49.67 0.71
N ILE A 214 30.12 -50.47 0.51
CA ILE A 214 31.38 -50.03 -0.11
C ILE A 214 31.29 -50.34 -1.60
N ASN A 215 31.58 -49.36 -2.45
CA ASN A 215 31.74 -49.62 -3.86
C ASN A 215 33.01 -50.46 -4.06
N ARG A 216 32.83 -51.76 -4.28
CA ARG A 216 33.90 -52.73 -4.47
C ARG A 216 34.23 -52.84 -5.94
N ASP A 217 35.46 -53.20 -6.25
CA ASP A 217 35.76 -53.72 -7.56
C ASP A 217 35.04 -55.07 -7.75
N GLY A 218 34.01 -55.08 -8.59
CA GLY A 218 33.12 -56.21 -8.78
C GLY A 218 33.67 -57.26 -9.76
N ASN A 219 34.75 -56.94 -10.48
CA ASN A 219 35.38 -57.87 -11.41
C ASN A 219 36.55 -58.59 -10.73
N LEU A 220 36.64 -59.90 -10.98
CA LEU A 220 37.87 -60.65 -10.72
C LEU A 220 38.93 -60.16 -11.70
N LEU A 221 39.66 -59.11 -11.33
CA LEU A 221 40.80 -58.66 -12.10
C LEU A 221 41.80 -59.82 -12.20
N THR A 222 42.39 -59.99 -13.38
CA THR A 222 43.51 -60.90 -13.63
C THR A 222 44.79 -60.09 -13.65
N PRO A 223 45.92 -60.57 -13.06
CA PRO A 223 47.12 -59.76 -12.98
C PRO A 223 47.61 -59.44 -14.39
N GLY A 224 48.16 -58.24 -14.57
CA GLY A 224 48.91 -57.92 -15.78
C GLY A 224 50.11 -58.87 -15.97
N PRO A 225 50.80 -58.80 -17.12
CA PRO A 225 52.03 -59.58 -17.37
C PRO A 225 53.13 -59.40 -16.32
N ASP A 226 53.07 -58.32 -15.54
CA ASP A 226 53.94 -57.93 -14.44
C ASP A 226 53.47 -58.42 -13.06
N GLY A 227 52.32 -59.09 -12.97
CA GLY A 227 51.75 -59.57 -11.70
C GLY A 227 51.03 -58.50 -10.88
N VAL A 228 50.69 -57.36 -11.49
CA VAL A 228 50.00 -56.23 -10.84
C VAL A 228 48.51 -56.18 -11.22
N PHE A 229 47.65 -55.93 -10.24
CA PHE A 229 46.24 -55.59 -10.40
C PHE A 229 46.03 -54.09 -10.22
N GLU A 230 45.45 -53.42 -11.21
CA GLU A 230 45.07 -52.00 -11.11
C GLU A 230 43.60 -51.87 -10.71
N THR A 231 43.29 -51.10 -9.67
CA THR A 231 41.91 -50.87 -9.24
C THR A 231 41.69 -49.44 -8.74
N ILE A 232 40.46 -48.96 -8.87
CA ILE A 232 39.99 -47.68 -8.31
C ILE A 232 39.10 -47.89 -7.08
N ALA A 233 39.14 -49.07 -6.46
CA ALA A 233 38.35 -49.39 -5.28
C ALA A 233 39.24 -49.50 -4.03
N SER A 234 38.64 -49.28 -2.86
CA SER A 234 39.27 -49.53 -1.56
C SER A 234 39.02 -50.95 -1.06
N ALA A 235 38.14 -51.71 -1.70
CA ALA A 235 37.90 -53.12 -1.37
C ALA A 235 37.58 -53.93 -2.62
N GLY A 236 37.89 -55.23 -2.60
CA GLY A 236 37.68 -56.10 -3.74
C GLY A 236 38.01 -57.56 -3.44
N THR A 237 38.19 -58.33 -4.51
CA THR A 237 38.60 -59.74 -4.46
C THR A 237 39.84 -59.91 -5.31
N GLY A 238 40.90 -60.48 -4.74
CA GLY A 238 42.16 -60.79 -5.41
C GLY A 238 42.29 -62.29 -5.69
N LYS A 239 43.19 -62.61 -6.62
CA LYS A 239 43.57 -63.97 -6.97
C LYS A 239 45.09 -64.14 -6.92
N LEU A 240 45.54 -65.26 -6.38
CA LEU A 240 46.92 -65.71 -6.46
C LEU A 240 46.98 -66.96 -7.35
N ALA A 241 47.74 -66.87 -8.45
CA ALA A 241 47.80 -67.92 -9.45
C ALA A 241 48.57 -69.14 -8.94
N ILE A 242 48.31 -70.31 -9.52
CA ILE A 242 49.10 -71.51 -9.24
C ILE A 242 50.60 -71.27 -9.51
N ASP A 243 51.46 -71.91 -8.72
CA ASP A 243 52.93 -71.80 -8.81
C ASP A 243 53.50 -70.40 -8.50
N THR A 244 52.67 -69.46 -8.04
CA THR A 244 53.09 -68.14 -7.57
C THR A 244 53.07 -68.04 -6.04
N MET A 245 53.77 -67.05 -5.49
CA MET A 245 53.87 -66.81 -4.03
C MET A 245 53.30 -65.46 -3.61
N GLU A 246 53.13 -64.54 -4.55
CA GLU A 246 52.64 -63.20 -4.26
C GLU A 246 51.88 -62.62 -5.44
N VAL A 247 51.10 -61.59 -5.13
CA VAL A 247 50.45 -60.76 -6.13
C VAL A 247 50.34 -59.33 -5.61
N THR A 248 50.46 -58.36 -6.51
CA THR A 248 50.45 -56.94 -6.16
C THR A 248 49.14 -56.30 -6.61
N ILE A 249 48.55 -55.46 -5.75
CA ILE A 249 47.35 -54.67 -6.05
C ILE A 249 47.74 -53.19 -5.93
N ARG A 250 47.52 -52.41 -6.98
CA ARG A 250 47.66 -50.96 -7.03
C ARG A 250 46.30 -50.29 -6.89
N SER A 251 46.15 -49.41 -5.90
CA SER A 251 44.90 -48.69 -5.61
C SER A 251 45.19 -47.28 -5.09
N PRO A 252 44.48 -46.24 -5.57
CA PRO A 252 44.67 -44.86 -5.08
C PRO A 252 44.31 -44.68 -3.60
N PHE A 253 43.73 -45.70 -2.97
CA PHE A 253 43.40 -45.70 -1.55
C PHE A 253 44.53 -46.23 -0.65
N VAL A 254 45.63 -46.72 -1.21
CA VAL A 254 46.83 -47.08 -0.42
C VAL A 254 47.56 -45.80 -0.02
N LYS A 255 47.66 -45.55 1.28
CA LYS A 255 48.33 -44.40 1.88
C LYS A 255 49.27 -44.84 2.99
N GLU A 256 50.11 -43.93 3.44
CA GLU A 256 50.91 -44.16 4.64
C GLU A 256 49.97 -44.39 5.83
N GLY A 257 50.17 -45.50 6.54
CA GLY A 257 49.34 -45.89 7.70
C GLY A 257 48.02 -46.59 7.38
N SER A 258 47.71 -46.89 6.10
CA SER A 258 46.50 -47.67 5.78
C SER A 258 46.51 -49.03 6.49
N LEU A 259 45.34 -49.44 6.98
CA LEU A 259 45.10 -50.80 7.45
C LEU A 259 44.58 -51.64 6.29
N VAL A 260 45.14 -52.84 6.12
CA VAL A 260 44.73 -53.77 5.06
C VAL A 260 44.21 -55.06 5.70
N TYR A 261 42.97 -55.39 5.40
CA TYR A 261 42.32 -56.61 5.85
C TYR A 261 42.29 -57.60 4.70
N LEU A 262 42.77 -58.82 4.96
CA LEU A 262 42.81 -59.92 4.00
C LEU A 262 42.04 -61.10 4.56
N THR A 263 41.11 -61.64 3.79
CA THR A 263 40.32 -62.80 4.20
C THR A 263 40.30 -63.84 3.08
N PRO A 264 40.83 -65.06 3.29
CA PRO A 264 40.80 -66.10 2.26
C PRO A 264 39.36 -66.49 1.90
N ILE A 265 39.15 -66.84 0.64
CA ILE A 265 37.90 -67.42 0.13
C ILE A 265 38.16 -68.90 -0.14
N GLY A 266 37.64 -69.77 0.71
CA GLY A 266 37.84 -71.22 0.62
C GLY A 266 39.14 -71.70 1.27
N SER A 267 39.58 -72.90 0.87
CA SER A 267 40.78 -73.54 1.43
C SER A 267 42.06 -72.94 0.87
N THR A 268 43.02 -72.68 1.75
CA THR A 268 44.36 -72.20 1.39
C THR A 268 45.43 -73.31 1.37
N ASP A 269 45.03 -74.59 1.46
CA ASP A 269 45.94 -75.73 1.61
C ASP A 269 46.92 -75.55 2.80
N ASN A 270 46.38 -75.06 3.93
CA ASN A 270 47.13 -74.78 5.16
C ASN A 270 48.24 -73.73 4.99
N GLN A 271 48.03 -72.76 4.09
CA GLN A 271 48.91 -71.59 3.93
C GLN A 271 48.24 -70.33 4.46
N VAL A 272 49.02 -69.45 5.09
CA VAL A 272 48.54 -68.17 5.58
C VAL A 272 48.69 -67.13 4.48
N ILE A 273 47.60 -66.44 4.13
CA ILE A 273 47.63 -65.25 3.28
C ILE A 273 47.94 -64.05 4.17
N TYR A 274 48.96 -63.27 3.81
CA TYR A 274 49.36 -62.10 4.59
C TYR A 274 49.72 -60.91 3.70
N LEU A 275 49.72 -59.72 4.30
CA LEU A 275 50.26 -58.50 3.69
C LEU A 275 51.79 -58.59 3.75
N LYS A 276 52.42 -58.77 2.60
CA LYS A 276 53.89 -58.87 2.48
C LYS A 276 54.54 -57.49 2.42
N ASN A 277 53.92 -56.55 1.70
CA ASN A 277 54.41 -55.18 1.58
C ASN A 277 53.26 -54.20 1.41
N LEU A 278 53.47 -52.96 1.86
CA LEU A 278 52.63 -51.80 1.56
C LEU A 278 53.55 -50.66 1.14
N ASP A 279 53.33 -50.13 -0.06
CA ASP A 279 54.06 -49.00 -0.62
C ASP A 279 53.08 -47.85 -0.91
N ALA A 280 53.14 -46.81 -0.11
CA ALA A 280 52.27 -45.64 -0.25
C ALA A 280 52.69 -44.70 -1.40
N VAL A 281 53.96 -44.76 -1.83
CA VAL A 281 54.48 -43.93 -2.94
C VAL A 281 53.99 -44.49 -4.26
N ASP A 282 54.14 -45.79 -4.45
CA ASP A 282 53.67 -46.51 -5.65
C ASP A 282 52.19 -46.92 -5.56
N GLN A 283 51.54 -46.63 -4.43
CA GLN A 283 50.14 -46.95 -4.13
C GLN A 283 49.81 -48.44 -4.26
N THR A 284 50.73 -49.31 -3.80
CA THR A 284 50.60 -50.76 -3.93
C THR A 284 50.56 -51.49 -2.59
N ILE A 285 49.84 -52.61 -2.57
CA ILE A 285 49.96 -53.65 -1.56
C ILE A 285 50.39 -54.94 -2.22
N THR A 286 51.27 -55.70 -1.58
CA THR A 286 51.66 -57.03 -2.03
C THR A 286 51.11 -58.05 -1.05
N VAL A 287 50.31 -58.98 -1.57
CA VAL A 287 49.73 -60.09 -0.81
C VAL A 287 50.57 -61.34 -1.08
N GLY A 288 50.98 -62.04 -0.03
CA GLY A 288 51.92 -63.16 -0.11
C GLY A 288 51.48 -64.41 0.64
N ILE A 289 52.12 -65.52 0.28
CA ILE A 289 52.14 -66.81 0.97
C ILE A 289 53.58 -67.36 1.01
N ASP A 290 53.86 -68.29 1.92
CA ASP A 290 55.24 -68.76 2.16
C ASP A 290 55.74 -69.83 1.18
N LYS A 291 54.84 -70.50 0.45
CA LYS A 291 55.19 -71.52 -0.54
C LYS A 291 54.36 -71.31 -1.80
N LYS A 292 54.85 -71.83 -2.93
CA LYS A 292 54.13 -71.76 -4.20
C LYS A 292 52.73 -72.34 -4.08
N ALA A 293 51.73 -71.59 -4.55
CA ALA A 293 50.34 -71.99 -4.50
C ALA A 293 50.13 -73.29 -5.30
N LYS A 294 49.54 -74.31 -4.67
CA LYS A 294 49.25 -75.60 -5.34
C LYS A 294 47.93 -75.60 -6.12
N ALA A 295 47.12 -74.57 -5.92
CA ALA A 295 45.88 -74.28 -6.62
C ALA A 295 45.69 -72.76 -6.67
N GLU A 296 44.77 -72.26 -7.49
CA GLU A 296 44.38 -70.85 -7.46
C GLU A 296 43.79 -70.51 -6.08
N LEU A 297 44.34 -69.48 -5.42
CA LEU A 297 43.81 -68.98 -4.15
C LEU A 297 43.06 -67.68 -4.41
N GLN A 298 41.93 -67.51 -3.74
CA GLN A 298 41.14 -66.28 -3.80
C GLN A 298 41.06 -65.66 -2.40
N PHE A 299 41.02 -64.33 -2.33
CA PHE A 299 40.92 -63.60 -1.08
C PHE A 299 40.18 -62.30 -1.25
N ASN A 300 39.42 -61.89 -0.24
CA ASN A 300 38.92 -60.53 -0.13
C ASN A 300 40.03 -59.62 0.41
N TRP A 301 40.06 -58.38 -0.05
CA TRP A 301 40.92 -57.34 0.49
C TRP A 301 40.11 -56.07 0.77
N TRP A 302 40.48 -55.35 1.81
CA TRP A 302 39.91 -54.05 2.17
C TRP A 302 40.98 -53.13 2.76
N ILE A 303 41.12 -51.95 2.15
CA ILE A 303 42.00 -50.87 2.56
C ILE A 303 41.17 -49.85 3.34
N VAL A 304 41.59 -49.57 4.58
CA VAL A 304 40.99 -48.58 5.47
C VAL A 304 42.03 -47.49 5.76
N ASN A 305 41.63 -46.23 5.64
CA ASN A 305 42.44 -45.04 5.91
C ASN A 305 41.91 -44.26 7.11
#